data_AF-A0A3M1E6M7-F1
#
_entry.id   AF-A0A3M1E6M7-F1
#
_cell.length_a   1.000
_cell.length_b   1.000
_cell.length_c   1.000
_cell.angle_alpha   90.00
_cell.angle_beta   90.00
_cell.angle_gamma   90.00
#
_symmetry.space_group_name_H-M   'P 1'
#
loop_
_entity.id
_entity.type
_entity.pdbx_description
1 polymer ?
#
loop_
_entity_poly.entity_id
_entity_poly.type
_entity_poly.pdbx_seq_one_letter_code
_entity_poly.pdbx_strand_id
1 'polypeptide(L)'
;MSEATQPTLYMALELSEQKWHLAFTIGLGQPARERIIPAGDPSALQQEIARARLRFGLPDNARILSCYEAGREGFWLHLIEGGLAACATLAGVSVLSLL
;
A
#
# COMPACT_ATOMS: atom_id res chain seq x y z
N MET A 1 9.63 -3.51 29.28
CA MET A 1 8.20 -3.41 28.94
C MET A 1 8.08 -3.74 27.47
N SER A 2 7.63 -4.94 27.14
CA SER A 2 7.41 -5.38 25.75
C SER A 2 6.33 -4.53 25.11
N GLU A 3 6.65 -3.79 24.03
CA GLU A 3 5.63 -3.19 23.18
C GLU A 3 4.64 -4.29 22.76
N ALA A 4 3.39 -4.18 23.19
CA ALA A 4 2.34 -4.99 22.60
C ALA A 4 2.26 -4.61 21.12
N THR A 5 2.64 -5.50 20.21
CA THR A 5 2.62 -5.23 18.78
C THR A 5 1.18 -4.98 18.35
N GLN A 6 0.85 -3.73 18.04
CA GLN A 6 -0.47 -3.37 17.53
C GLN A 6 -0.77 -4.17 16.25
N PRO A 7 -1.98 -4.72 16.07
CA PRO A 7 -2.36 -5.39 14.83
C PRO A 7 -2.07 -4.49 13.64
N THR A 8 -1.26 -4.98 12.69
CA THR A 8 -0.73 -4.18 11.58
C THR A 8 -0.96 -4.91 10.26
N LEU A 9 -1.51 -4.20 9.28
CA LEU A 9 -1.58 -4.59 7.88
C LEU A 9 -0.43 -3.93 7.13
N TYR A 10 0.48 -4.72 6.57
CA TYR A 10 1.50 -4.23 5.65
C TYR A 10 0.93 -4.21 4.24
N MET A 11 1.13 -3.11 3.52
CA MET A 11 0.67 -2.91 2.15
C MET A 11 1.84 -2.47 1.27
N ALA A 12 2.03 -3.08 0.10
CA ALA A 12 2.92 -2.57 -0.94
C ALA A 12 2.09 -2.07 -2.11
N LEU A 13 2.50 -0.94 -2.70
CA LEU A 13 1.84 -0.31 -3.85
C LEU A 13 2.86 -0.06 -4.97
N GLU A 14 2.56 -0.60 -6.15
CA GLU A 14 3.22 -0.23 -7.40
C GLU A 14 2.26 0.67 -8.17
N LEU A 15 2.65 1.93 -8.37
CA LEU A 15 1.79 2.94 -8.98
C LEU A 15 2.20 3.15 -10.45
N SER A 16 1.54 2.45 -11.38
CA SER A 16 1.64 2.74 -12.81
C SER A 16 0.53 3.70 -13.27
N GLU A 17 0.69 4.27 -14.48
CA GLU A 17 -0.29 5.19 -15.06
C GLU A 17 -1.66 4.55 -15.34
N GLN A 18 -1.70 3.24 -15.60
CA GLN A 18 -2.94 2.54 -16.00
C GLN A 18 -3.54 1.71 -14.87
N LYS A 19 -2.68 1.13 -14.04
CA LYS A 19 -3.08 0.20 -12.96
C LYS A 19 -2.20 0.34 -11.73
N TRP A 20 -2.77 0.13 -10.56
CA TRP A 20 -2.00 -0.01 -9.33
C TRP A 20 -1.97 -1.48 -8.91
N HIS A 21 -0.78 -2.01 -8.63
CA HIS A 21 -0.64 -3.31 -7.99
C HIS A 21 -0.54 -3.11 -6.49
N LEU A 22 -1.33 -3.89 -5.75
CA LEU A 22 -1.43 -3.87 -4.31
C LEU A 22 -1.04 -5.24 -3.78
N ALA A 23 -0.17 -5.30 -2.78
CA ALA A 23 0.10 -6.53 -2.03
C ALA A 23 -0.13 -6.29 -0.54
N PHE A 24 -0.79 -7.22 0.15
CA PHE A 24 -1.09 -7.11 1.58
C PHE A 24 -0.59 -8.30 2.37
N THR A 25 -0.05 -8.08 3.56
CA THR A 25 0.33 -9.15 4.51
C THR A 25 0.25 -8.66 5.97
N ILE A 26 0.35 -9.58 6.93
CA ILE A 26 0.51 -9.27 8.37
C ILE A 26 1.89 -9.68 8.90
N GLY A 27 2.78 -10.14 8.02
CA GLY A 27 4.12 -10.59 8.38
C GLY A 27 4.61 -11.75 7.50
N LEU A 28 5.69 -12.40 7.94
CA LEU A 28 6.27 -13.56 7.28
C LEU A 28 5.44 -14.83 7.53
N GLY A 29 5.53 -15.80 6.61
CA GLY A 29 4.95 -17.14 6.80
C GLY A 29 3.58 -17.37 6.17
N GLN A 30 3.01 -16.39 5.46
CA GLN A 30 1.82 -16.60 4.62
C GLN A 30 1.91 -15.83 3.29
N PRO A 31 1.29 -16.32 2.21
CA PRO A 31 1.25 -15.61 0.94
C PRO A 31 0.56 -14.25 1.06
N ALA A 32 1.16 -13.23 0.44
CA ALA A 32 0.54 -11.93 0.32
C ALA A 32 -0.79 -12.03 -0.44
N ARG A 33 -1.72 -11.12 -0.12
CA ARG A 33 -2.92 -10.90 -0.93
C ARG A 33 -2.59 -9.86 -1.99
N GLU A 34 -2.54 -10.27 -3.24
CA GLU A 34 -2.25 -9.37 -4.36
C GLU A 34 -3.51 -8.97 -5.12
N ARG A 35 -3.62 -7.71 -5.52
CA ARG A 35 -4.71 -7.18 -6.35
C ARG A 35 -4.22 -6.13 -7.32
N ILE A 36 -4.92 -6.01 -8.43
CA ILE A 36 -4.72 -4.94 -9.40
C ILE A 36 -6.01 -4.12 -9.43
N ILE A 37 -5.88 -2.81 -9.30
CA ILE A 37 -7.00 -1.86 -9.42
C ILE A 37 -6.67 -0.82 -10.51
N PRO A 38 -7.67 -0.13 -11.08
CA PRO A 38 -7.42 1.01 -11.95
C PRO A 38 -6.54 2.05 -11.25
N ALA A 39 -5.61 2.66 -11.98
CA ALA A 39 -4.84 3.77 -11.44
C ALA A 39 -5.76 4.95 -11.11
N GLY A 40 -5.46 5.68 -10.03
CA GLY A 40 -6.22 6.86 -9.64
C GLY A 40 -7.60 6.54 -9.06
N ASP A 41 -7.82 5.33 -8.53
CA ASP A 41 -9.08 4.93 -7.87
C ASP A 41 -8.91 4.72 -6.34
N PRO A 42 -9.07 5.80 -5.54
CA PRO A 42 -9.02 5.71 -4.08
C PRO A 42 -10.15 4.86 -3.47
N SER A 43 -11.30 4.75 -4.15
CA SER A 43 -12.43 3.96 -3.65
C SER A 43 -12.11 2.48 -3.73
N ALA A 44 -11.60 2.03 -4.88
CA ALA A 44 -11.13 0.66 -5.04
C ALA A 44 -10.01 0.33 -4.03
N LEU A 45 -9.07 1.26 -3.79
CA LEU A 45 -8.02 1.08 -2.79
C LEU A 45 -8.60 0.87 -1.37
N GLN A 46 -9.54 1.71 -0.94
CA GLN A 46 -10.20 1.56 0.37
C GLN A 46 -10.95 0.24 0.49
N GLN A 47 -11.65 -0.19 -0.56
CA GLN A 47 -12.34 -1.48 -0.60
C GLN A 47 -11.37 -2.66 -0.52
N GLU A 48 -10.20 -2.56 -1.15
CA GLU A 48 -9.17 -3.61 -1.07
C GLU A 48 -8.50 -3.67 0.29
N ILE A 49 -8.28 -2.52 0.94
CA ILE A 49 -7.82 -2.44 2.34
C ILE A 49 -8.82 -3.13 3.27
N ALA A 50 -10.12 -2.81 3.17
CA ALA A 50 -11.16 -3.42 3.99
C ALA A 50 -11.22 -4.94 3.79
N ARG A 51 -11.15 -5.40 2.53
CA ARG A 51 -11.11 -6.84 2.20
C ARG A 51 -9.84 -7.52 2.71
N ALA A 52 -8.70 -6.83 2.74
CA ALA A 52 -7.47 -7.35 3.31
C ALA A 52 -7.57 -7.50 4.84
N ARG A 53 -8.13 -6.51 5.55
CA ARG A 53 -8.39 -6.60 6.99
C ARG A 53 -9.27 -7.80 7.33
N LEU A 54 -10.38 -7.97 6.61
CA LEU A 54 -11.29 -9.11 6.78
C LEU A 54 -10.58 -10.45 6.52
N ARG A 55 -9.80 -10.55 5.43
CA ARG A 55 -9.04 -11.79 5.11
C ARG A 55 -8.08 -12.18 6.22
N PHE A 56 -7.41 -11.20 6.84
CA PHE A 56 -6.39 -11.45 7.85
C PHE A 56 -6.92 -11.35 9.29
N GLY A 57 -8.24 -11.21 9.48
CA GLY A 57 -8.85 -11.14 10.82
C GLY A 57 -8.40 -9.91 11.63
N LEU A 58 -8.05 -8.82 10.95
CA LEU A 58 -7.62 -7.58 11.61
C LEU A 58 -8.84 -6.71 11.97
N PRO A 59 -8.81 -6.00 13.12
CA PRO A 59 -9.86 -5.03 13.44
C PRO A 59 -9.82 -3.84 12.47
N ASP A 60 -10.94 -3.13 12.38
CA ASP A 60 -11.09 -1.96 11.50
C ASP A 60 -10.09 -0.84 11.82
N ASN A 61 -9.68 -0.73 13.09
CA ASN A 61 -8.69 0.21 13.58
C ASN A 61 -7.24 -0.32 13.56
N ALA A 62 -6.96 -1.50 12.98
CA ALA A 62 -5.59 -1.98 12.86
C ALA A 62 -4.74 -0.99 12.06
N ARG A 63 -3.47 -0.86 12.44
CA ARG A 63 -2.52 0.03 11.79
C ARG A 63 -2.27 -0.41 10.35
N ILE A 64 -2.09 0.52 9.42
CA ILE A 64 -1.62 0.19 8.07
C ILE A 64 -0.25 0.79 7.87
N LEU A 65 0.73 -0.06 7.55
CA LEU A 65 2.05 0.37 7.09
C LEU A 65 2.13 0.09 5.61
N SER A 66 2.14 1.15 4.81
CA SER A 66 2.24 1.05 3.36
C SER A 66 3.65 1.36 2.88
N CYS A 67 4.10 0.70 1.82
CA CYS A 67 5.21 1.19 1.01
C CYS A 67 4.73 1.41 -0.41
N TYR A 68 5.21 2.47 -1.05
CA TYR A 68 5.03 2.63 -2.49
C TYR A 68 6.38 2.71 -3.17
N GLU A 69 6.45 2.15 -4.38
CA GLU A 69 7.62 2.30 -5.23
C GLU A 69 7.63 3.71 -5.84
N ALA A 70 8.63 4.51 -5.50
CA ALA A 70 8.88 5.80 -6.12
C ALA A 70 9.90 5.65 -7.26
N GLY A 71 9.60 4.80 -8.25
CA GLY A 71 10.54 4.49 -9.33
C GLY A 71 11.91 3.98 -8.83
N ARG A 72 12.90 3.96 -9.73
CA ARG A 72 14.18 3.24 -9.63
C ARG A 72 15.06 3.56 -8.39
N GLU A 73 14.71 4.55 -7.56
CA GLU A 73 15.53 5.07 -6.46
C GLU A 73 14.95 4.84 -5.04
N GLY A 74 13.92 4.00 -4.87
CA GLY A 74 13.65 3.40 -3.56
C GLY A 74 12.20 3.38 -3.06
N PHE A 75 12.00 2.61 -2.01
CA PHE A 75 10.73 2.40 -1.32
C PHE A 75 10.59 3.40 -0.16
N TRP A 76 9.43 4.05 -0.05
CA TRP A 76 9.11 4.90 1.10
C TRP A 76 8.03 4.23 1.96
N LEU A 77 8.30 4.08 3.25
CA LEU A 77 7.32 3.61 4.23
C LEU A 77 6.39 4.77 4.62
N HIS A 78 5.10 4.59 4.41
CA HIS A 78 4.05 5.52 4.74
C HIS A 78 3.08 4.87 5.74
N LEU A 79 3.01 5.44 6.95
CA LEU A 79 2.09 5.03 8.01
C LEU A 79 0.72 5.69 7.79
N ILE A 80 -0.34 4.89 7.67
CA ILE A 80 -1.71 5.38 7.57
C ILE A 80 -2.42 5.06 8.90
N GLU A 81 -2.70 6.09 9.68
CA GLU A 81 -3.62 6.04 10.83
C GLU A 81 -4.83 6.94 10.56
N GLY A 82 -6.05 6.42 10.79
CA GLY A 82 -7.20 7.29 11.09
C GLY A 82 -7.94 8.02 9.95
N GLY A 83 -7.56 7.90 8.68
CA GLY A 83 -8.37 8.38 7.56
C GLY A 83 -7.89 9.71 6.92
N LEU A 84 -7.79 9.65 5.58
CA LEU A 84 -7.39 10.66 4.60
C LEU A 84 -5.97 11.24 4.66
N ALA A 85 -5.16 10.86 3.66
CA ALA A 85 -4.20 11.77 3.03
C ALA A 85 -4.04 11.41 1.54
N ALA A 86 -4.44 12.34 0.68
CA ALA A 86 -3.95 12.44 -0.69
C ALA A 86 -2.60 13.19 -0.65
N CYS A 87 -1.60 12.73 -1.40
CA CYS A 87 -0.56 13.61 -1.90
C CYS A 87 -0.50 13.45 -3.42
N ALA A 88 -0.80 14.55 -4.08
CA ALA A 88 -0.87 14.69 -5.53
C ALA A 88 0.45 15.23 -6.09
N THR A 89 0.77 14.75 -7.29
CA THR A 89 1.55 15.38 -8.37
C THR A 89 3.08 15.46 -8.26
N LEU A 90 3.76 14.67 -9.10
CA LEU A 90 4.64 15.19 -10.15
C LEU A 90 4.16 14.53 -11.45
N ALA A 91 3.42 15.25 -12.29
CA ALA A 91 4.00 15.94 -13.45
C ALA A 91 4.83 14.94 -14.28
N GLY A 92 4.25 14.49 -15.39
CA GLY A 92 4.96 13.62 -16.33
C GLY A 92 6.25 14.25 -16.82
N VAL A 93 7.17 13.41 -17.29
CA VAL A 93 7.92 13.48 -18.56
C VAL A 93 8.91 12.30 -18.55
N SER A 94 8.64 11.36 -19.45
CA SER A 94 9.57 10.67 -20.36
C SER A 94 11.09 10.83 -20.17
N VAL A 95 11.78 9.68 -20.27
CA VAL A 95 13.11 9.47 -20.88
C VAL A 95 14.31 10.16 -20.21
N LEU A 96 15.23 9.36 -19.65
CA LEU A 96 16.57 9.24 -20.24
C LEU A 96 17.33 8.02 -19.70
N SER A 97 17.92 7.31 -20.64
CA SER A 97 18.97 6.30 -20.54
C SER A 97 19.98 6.52 -19.40
N LEU A 98 20.49 5.43 -18.83
CA LEU A 98 21.86 4.95 -19.07
C LEU A 98 22.26 3.87 -18.06
N LEU A 99 22.75 2.77 -18.64
CA LEU A 99 23.43 1.61 -18.06
C LEU A 99 22.55 0.54 -17.38
#